data_AF-A0A816H7N7-F1
#
_entry.id   AF-A0A816H7N7-F1
#
_cell.length_a   1.000
_cell.length_b   1.000
_cell.length_c   1.000
_cell.angle_alpha   90.00
_cell.angle_beta   90.00
_cell.angle_gamma   90.00
#
_symmetry.space_group_name_H-M   'P 1'
#
loop_
_entity.id
_entity.type
_entity.pdbx_description
1 polymer ?
#
loop_
_entity_poly.entity_id
_entity_poly.type
_entity_poly.pdbx_seq_one_letter_code
_entity_poly.pdbx_strand_id
1 'polypeptide(L)'
;MNKVHFSIAAVLVLAVIRNSECFTAGWGGLIPLTSTEVSSSGTTHYAITECALLRIAADYLTKVHGSTDLDSIGSSTGVCSKVKDDFNSIENEVKRLRVSSTFRSAVYAISTENVLVDGLEWYNERSHFDGETFTQASGLVAMRLNSAKSNLGADNLYHARAYFGQAMHTLQDFYAHSNWIELGQTEPNTNIGSGIILG
;
A
#
# COMPACT_ATOMS: atom_id res chain seq x y z
N MET A 1 25.61 16.71 -8.23
CA MET A 1 25.17 15.51 -8.98
C MET A 1 25.67 14.28 -8.26
N ASN A 2 24.81 13.51 -7.59
CA ASN A 2 25.05 12.09 -7.29
C ASN A 2 23.80 11.38 -6.75
N LYS A 3 23.28 10.50 -7.62
CA LYS A 3 22.56 9.23 -7.41
C LYS A 3 21.47 9.16 -6.34
N VAL A 4 20.22 9.26 -6.80
CA VAL A 4 19.03 8.98 -6.00
C VAL A 4 18.56 7.55 -6.26
N HIS A 5 18.70 6.67 -5.26
CA HIS A 5 17.95 5.42 -5.19
C HIS A 5 16.63 5.74 -4.48
N PHE A 6 15.49 5.38 -5.07
CA PHE A 6 14.14 5.63 -4.54
C PHE A 6 13.35 4.31 -4.46
N SER A 7 12.81 3.94 -3.30
CA SER A 7 11.83 2.84 -3.16
C SER A 7 10.47 3.30 -2.62
N ILE A 8 9.59 2.32 -2.55
CA ILE A 8 8.14 2.45 -2.73
C ILE A 8 7.41 2.99 -1.48
N ALA A 9 8.01 2.90 -0.30
CA ALA A 9 7.48 3.53 0.93
C ALA A 9 7.37 5.07 0.84
N ALA A 10 8.22 5.73 0.04
CA ALA A 10 8.13 7.18 -0.17
C ALA A 10 6.92 7.61 -1.01
N VAL A 11 6.40 6.73 -1.88
CA VAL A 11 5.20 7.01 -2.67
C VAL A 11 3.96 7.04 -1.77
N LEU A 12 3.89 6.14 -0.80
CA LEU A 12 2.83 6.07 0.20
C LEU A 12 2.78 7.32 1.07
N VAL A 13 3.90 7.72 1.66
CA VAL A 13 3.99 8.92 2.52
C VAL A 13 3.72 10.20 1.74
N LEU A 14 4.20 10.30 0.50
CA LEU A 14 3.94 11.47 -0.34
C LEU A 14 2.53 11.49 -0.93
N ALA A 15 1.90 10.35 -1.24
CA ALA A 15 0.50 10.30 -1.68
C ALA A 15 -0.50 10.59 -0.54
N VAL A 16 -0.09 10.27 0.70
CA VAL A 16 -0.90 10.38 1.92
C VAL A 16 -0.66 11.72 2.67
N ILE A 17 0.53 12.33 2.60
CA ILE A 17 0.92 13.47 3.47
C ILE A 17 1.61 14.68 2.75
N ARG A 18 2.48 14.47 1.75
CA ARG A 18 3.27 15.47 0.94
C ARG A 18 4.13 16.55 1.65
N ASN A 19 5.47 16.39 1.61
CA ASN A 19 6.50 17.31 1.05
C ASN A 19 7.92 16.69 1.24
N SER A 20 8.72 16.67 0.17
CA SER A 20 10.19 16.57 0.02
C SER A 20 11.10 15.69 0.92
N GLU A 21 11.92 14.89 0.20
CA GLU A 21 13.30 14.41 0.44
C GLU A 21 13.63 13.22 1.36
N CYS A 22 14.49 12.35 0.80
CA CYS A 22 15.24 11.22 1.38
C CYS A 22 14.51 9.88 1.56
N PHE A 23 15.18 8.82 1.08
CA PHE A 23 14.62 7.49 0.85
C PHE A 23 15.55 6.37 1.37
N THR A 24 14.99 5.40 2.12
CA THR A 24 15.54 4.05 2.36
C THR A 24 14.40 3.02 2.48
N ALA A 25 14.59 1.80 1.98
CA ALA A 25 13.53 0.79 1.80
C ALA A 25 13.15 0.07 3.09
N GLY A 26 11.85 -0.06 3.36
CA GLY A 26 11.32 -0.86 4.47
C GLY A 26 9.95 -1.41 4.07
N TRP A 27 9.94 -2.65 3.57
CA TRP A 27 8.74 -3.35 3.10
C TRP A 27 8.08 -4.25 4.16
N GLY A 28 8.57 -4.23 5.40
CA GLY A 28 8.12 -5.15 6.47
C GLY A 28 6.71 -4.90 7.04
N GLY A 29 5.95 -3.93 6.51
CA GLY A 29 4.62 -3.55 7.02
C GLY A 29 3.43 -4.07 6.22
N LEU A 30 3.65 -4.73 5.08
CA LEU A 30 2.58 -5.17 4.16
C LEU A 30 2.28 -6.67 4.21
N ILE A 31 2.90 -7.41 5.12
CA ILE A 31 2.61 -8.84 5.32
C ILE A 31 1.68 -8.97 6.52
N PRO A 32 0.52 -9.65 6.38
CA PRO A 32 -0.23 -10.13 7.53
C PRO A 32 0.70 -11.01 8.35
N LEU A 33 1.06 -10.55 9.55
CA LEU A 33 1.90 -11.34 10.44
C LEU A 33 1.07 -12.57 10.86
N THR A 34 1.62 -13.73 10.57
CA THR A 34 1.24 -15.07 11.04
C THR A 34 0.20 -15.82 10.20
N SER A 35 0.72 -16.91 9.64
CA SER A 35 0.02 -18.08 9.13
C SER A 35 -0.74 -18.79 10.25
N THR A 36 -2.00 -18.41 10.46
CA THR A 36 -3.10 -19.28 10.90
C THR A 36 -4.33 -18.39 11.02
N GLU A 37 -5.37 -18.69 10.25
CA GLU A 37 -6.68 -18.01 10.25
C GLU A 37 -6.84 -16.72 9.41
N VAL A 38 -6.44 -16.74 8.14
CA VAL A 38 -7.19 -15.97 7.14
C VAL A 38 -8.11 -16.95 6.42
N SER A 39 -9.30 -17.15 6.99
CA SER A 39 -10.38 -17.79 6.25
C SER A 39 -10.74 -16.88 5.07
N SER A 40 -10.86 -17.49 3.90
CA SER A 40 -11.22 -16.87 2.62
C SER A 40 -12.69 -16.41 2.57
N SER A 41 -13.24 -15.84 3.65
CA SER A 41 -14.63 -15.38 3.70
C SER A 41 -14.81 -14.16 4.62
N GLY A 42 -14.58 -12.94 4.11
CA GLY A 42 -15.14 -11.71 4.71
C GLY A 42 -14.24 -10.47 4.75
N THR A 43 -12.92 -10.60 4.57
CA THR A 43 -11.99 -9.46 4.57
C THR A 43 -11.86 -8.88 3.17
N THR A 44 -12.18 -7.60 2.99
CA THR A 44 -12.08 -6.94 1.69
C THR A 44 -10.67 -6.37 1.45
N HIS A 45 -10.24 -6.35 0.19
CA HIS A 45 -9.06 -5.61 -0.28
C HIS A 45 -9.02 -4.17 0.27
N TYR A 46 -10.20 -3.53 0.39
CA TYR A 46 -10.36 -2.22 1.03
C TYR A 46 -9.83 -2.18 2.46
N ALA A 47 -10.26 -3.12 3.32
CA ALA A 47 -9.97 -3.08 4.75
C ALA A 47 -8.49 -3.34 5.06
N ILE A 48 -7.86 -4.24 4.29
CA ILE A 48 -6.41 -4.49 4.37
C ILE A 48 -5.65 -3.22 3.95
N THR A 49 -6.03 -2.65 2.81
CA THR A 49 -5.40 -1.43 2.26
C THR A 49 -5.56 -0.25 3.22
N GLU A 50 -6.76 -0.02 3.76
CA GLU A 50 -7.04 1.05 4.72
C GLU A 50 -6.19 0.90 5.98
N CYS A 51 -6.13 -0.30 6.57
CA CYS A 51 -5.33 -0.53 7.76
C CYS A 51 -3.83 -0.34 7.50
N ALA A 52 -3.32 -0.84 6.38
CA ALA A 52 -1.92 -0.64 6.00
C ALA A 52 -1.57 0.85 5.87
N LEU A 53 -2.45 1.65 5.26
CA LEU A 53 -2.25 3.09 5.12
C LEU A 53 -2.27 3.83 6.46
N LEU A 54 -3.16 3.45 7.39
CA LEU A 54 -3.18 3.98 8.75
C LEU A 54 -1.86 3.68 9.49
N ARG A 55 -1.38 2.44 9.41
CA ARG A 55 -0.10 2.03 10.02
C ARG A 55 1.07 2.80 9.46
N ILE A 56 1.15 2.94 8.13
CA ILE A 56 2.23 3.69 7.48
C ILE A 56 2.24 5.16 7.90
N ALA A 57 1.06 5.77 8.03
CA ALA A 57 0.96 7.15 8.51
C ALA A 57 1.37 7.28 9.98
N ALA A 58 0.94 6.37 10.84
CA ALA A 58 1.35 6.31 12.25
C ALA A 58 2.88 6.15 12.38
N ASP A 59 3.46 5.20 11.65
CA ASP A 59 4.89 4.97 11.59
C ASP A 59 5.67 6.21 11.13
N TYR A 60 5.18 6.89 10.10
CA TYR A 60 5.80 8.12 9.60
C TYR A 60 5.81 9.22 10.65
N LEU A 61 4.66 9.49 11.28
CA LEU A 61 4.53 10.51 12.32
C LEU A 61 5.40 10.19 13.53
N THR A 62 5.49 8.93 13.91
CA THR A 62 6.36 8.46 14.99
C THR A 62 7.83 8.66 14.65
N LYS A 63 8.27 8.19 13.47
CA LYS A 63 9.68 8.22 13.06
C LYS A 63 10.19 9.61 12.72
N VAL A 64 9.39 10.43 12.06
CA VAL A 64 9.80 11.75 11.55
C VAL A 64 9.50 12.86 12.54
N HIS A 65 8.40 12.76 13.28
CA HIS A 65 7.94 13.82 14.17
C HIS A 65 7.98 13.45 15.66
N GLY A 66 8.41 12.23 16.00
CA GLY A 66 8.54 11.78 17.39
C GLY A 66 7.20 11.58 18.09
N SER A 67 6.12 11.33 17.35
CA SER A 67 4.79 11.08 17.91
C SER A 67 4.75 9.73 18.62
N THR A 68 4.62 9.70 19.94
CA THR A 68 4.55 8.45 20.73
C THR A 68 3.13 7.92 20.91
N ASP A 69 2.11 8.73 20.58
CA ASP A 69 0.70 8.40 20.85
C ASP A 69 0.07 7.49 19.80
N LEU A 70 0.86 7.02 18.81
CA LEU A 70 0.37 6.26 17.65
C LEU A 70 0.90 4.82 17.59
N ASP A 71 1.67 4.38 18.59
CA ASP A 71 2.32 3.05 18.62
C ASP A 71 1.33 1.87 18.59
N SER A 72 0.06 2.11 18.95
CA SER A 72 -0.99 1.10 18.96
C SER A 72 -1.80 1.00 17.65
N ILE A 73 -1.49 1.80 16.64
CA ILE A 73 -2.25 1.79 15.38
C ILE A 73 -1.85 0.59 14.53
N GLY A 74 -2.84 -0.20 14.14
CA GLY A 74 -2.66 -1.42 13.35
C GLY A 74 -3.06 -2.69 14.08
N SER A 75 -2.94 -3.81 13.38
CA SER A 75 -3.23 -5.14 13.91
C SER A 75 -2.23 -6.18 13.42
N SER A 76 -1.86 -7.14 14.27
CA SER A 76 -1.10 -8.31 13.83
C SER A 76 -1.81 -9.07 12.70
N THR A 77 -3.14 -9.01 12.65
CA THR A 77 -3.98 -9.67 11.65
C THR A 77 -4.03 -8.97 10.29
N GLY A 78 -3.35 -7.83 10.12
CA GLY A 78 -3.35 -7.05 8.88
C GLY A 78 -4.61 -6.19 8.65
N VAL A 79 -5.64 -6.33 9.49
CA VAL A 79 -6.89 -5.53 9.44
C VAL A 79 -7.11 -4.79 10.75
N CYS A 80 -7.43 -3.51 10.67
CA CYS A 80 -7.58 -2.65 11.83
C CYS A 80 -9.00 -2.84 12.41
N SER A 81 -9.10 -3.13 13.70
CA SER A 81 -10.39 -3.33 14.37
C SER A 81 -11.03 -2.04 14.87
N LYS A 82 -10.25 -0.95 14.93
CA LYS A 82 -10.66 0.37 15.44
C LYS A 82 -10.41 1.49 14.43
N VAL A 83 -10.65 1.22 13.14
CA VAL A 83 -10.39 2.15 12.01
C VAL A 83 -10.80 3.60 12.31
N LYS A 84 -12.01 3.81 12.84
CA LYS A 84 -12.50 5.17 13.16
C LYS A 84 -11.63 5.87 14.20
N ASP A 85 -11.24 5.17 15.25
CA ASP A 85 -10.40 5.73 16.32
C ASP A 85 -8.98 5.94 15.81
N ASP A 86 -8.43 5.01 15.04
CA ASP A 86 -7.10 5.11 14.42
C ASP A 86 -7.01 6.35 13.51
N PHE A 87 -8.02 6.59 12.66
CA PHE A 87 -8.12 7.82 11.88
C PHE A 87 -8.14 9.07 12.75
N ASN A 88 -8.94 9.09 13.82
CA ASN A 88 -9.07 10.25 14.68
C ASN A 88 -7.75 10.56 15.40
N SER A 89 -7.04 9.54 15.87
CA SER A 89 -5.72 9.67 16.50
C SER A 89 -4.70 10.28 15.53
N ILE A 90 -4.62 9.76 14.30
CA ILE A 90 -3.71 10.30 13.28
C ILE A 90 -4.10 11.73 12.90
N GLU A 91 -5.39 12.02 12.66
CA GLU A 91 -5.82 13.37 12.29
C GLU A 91 -5.56 14.40 13.40
N ASN A 92 -5.74 14.03 14.67
CA ASN A 92 -5.42 14.89 15.79
C ASN A 92 -3.92 15.20 15.83
N GLU A 93 -3.09 14.19 15.60
CA GLU A 93 -1.64 14.34 15.59
C GLU A 93 -1.17 15.20 14.40
N VAL A 94 -1.71 14.95 13.21
CA VAL A 94 -1.41 15.74 12.02
C VAL A 94 -1.84 17.19 12.18
N LYS A 95 -2.99 17.46 12.84
CA LYS A 95 -3.42 18.81 13.20
C LYS A 95 -2.47 19.47 14.21
N ARG A 96 -2.06 18.73 15.25
CA ARG A 96 -1.10 19.19 16.27
C ARG A 96 0.23 19.61 15.64
N LEU A 97 0.73 18.80 14.72
CA LEU A 97 1.99 19.01 14.01
C LEU A 97 1.87 19.96 12.80
N ARG A 98 0.64 20.30 12.38
CA ARG A 98 0.33 21.14 11.21
C ARG A 98 0.87 20.59 9.88
N VAL A 99 0.81 19.27 9.69
CA VAL A 99 1.54 18.60 8.58
C VAL A 99 0.69 18.37 7.32
N SER A 100 -0.64 18.17 7.38
CA SER A 100 -1.55 18.18 6.19
C SER A 100 -3.01 17.86 6.56
N SER A 101 -4.01 18.49 5.95
CA SER A 101 -5.43 18.16 6.22
C SER A 101 -6.04 17.07 5.34
N THR A 102 -5.29 16.52 4.36
CA THR A 102 -5.87 15.65 3.32
C THR A 102 -5.72 14.14 3.57
N PHE A 103 -5.19 13.76 4.75
CA PHE A 103 -4.88 12.37 5.11
C PHE A 103 -6.05 11.40 4.86
N ARG A 104 -7.19 11.66 5.49
CA ARG A 104 -8.36 10.78 5.39
C ARG A 104 -8.87 10.62 3.97
N SER A 105 -8.91 11.73 3.21
CA SER A 105 -9.29 11.70 1.80
C SER A 105 -8.31 10.86 0.95
N ALA A 106 -7.01 10.91 1.26
CA ALA A 106 -6.02 10.09 0.59
C ALA A 106 -6.23 8.60 0.84
N VAL A 107 -6.45 8.21 2.10
CA VAL A 107 -6.70 6.81 2.47
C VAL A 107 -7.93 6.27 1.77
N TYR A 108 -9.05 7.00 1.80
CA TYR A 108 -10.27 6.59 1.11
C TYR A 108 -10.08 6.47 -0.39
N ALA A 109 -9.45 7.46 -1.04
CA ALA A 109 -9.22 7.40 -2.48
C ALA A 109 -8.39 6.18 -2.89
N ILE A 110 -7.30 5.88 -2.16
CA ILE A 110 -6.45 4.73 -2.47
C ILE A 110 -7.20 3.42 -2.22
N SER A 111 -7.87 3.25 -1.08
CA SER A 111 -8.60 2.03 -0.75
C SER A 111 -9.79 1.79 -1.68
N THR A 112 -10.46 2.86 -2.15
CA THR A 112 -11.52 2.75 -3.16
C THR A 112 -10.95 2.31 -4.51
N GLU A 113 -9.88 2.96 -4.99
CA GLU A 113 -9.26 2.63 -6.28
C GLU A 113 -8.63 1.24 -6.30
N ASN A 114 -8.25 0.73 -5.12
CA ASN A 114 -7.87 -0.65 -4.91
C ASN A 114 -9.05 -1.60 -5.23
N VAL A 115 -10.16 -1.52 -4.51
CA VAL A 115 -11.31 -2.43 -4.76
C VAL A 115 -12.04 -2.22 -6.08
N LEU A 116 -11.89 -1.05 -6.71
CA LEU A 116 -12.48 -0.83 -8.03
C LEU A 116 -11.86 -1.73 -9.11
N VAL A 117 -10.66 -2.27 -8.91
CA VAL A 117 -10.05 -3.21 -9.86
C VAL A 117 -10.89 -4.48 -9.99
N ASP A 118 -11.40 -5.04 -8.90
CA ASP A 118 -12.30 -6.21 -8.91
C ASP A 118 -13.53 -6.02 -9.80
N GLY A 119 -14.07 -4.81 -9.88
CA GLY A 119 -15.27 -4.52 -10.68
C GLY A 119 -14.96 -4.05 -12.10
N LEU A 120 -14.00 -3.12 -12.25
CA LEU A 120 -13.69 -2.48 -13.52
C LEU A 120 -12.77 -3.32 -14.40
N GLU A 121 -12.00 -4.21 -13.80
CA GLU A 121 -10.99 -5.02 -14.48
C GLU A 121 -11.18 -6.52 -14.24
N TRP A 122 -12.40 -6.94 -13.92
CA TRP A 122 -12.71 -8.31 -13.50
C TRP A 122 -12.30 -9.42 -14.48
N TYR A 123 -12.29 -9.14 -15.80
CA TYR A 123 -11.85 -10.06 -16.85
C TYR A 123 -10.36 -9.92 -17.21
N ASN A 124 -9.66 -9.02 -16.54
CA ASN A 124 -8.27 -8.70 -16.82
C ASN A 124 -7.36 -9.59 -15.96
N GLU A 125 -7.02 -10.77 -16.46
CA GLU A 125 -6.24 -11.78 -15.73
C GLU A 125 -4.95 -11.21 -15.12
N ARG A 126 -4.23 -10.34 -15.84
CA ARG A 126 -3.00 -9.70 -15.35
C ARG A 126 -3.23 -8.68 -14.23
N SER A 127 -4.45 -8.18 -14.03
CA SER A 127 -4.79 -7.35 -12.86
C SER A 127 -5.03 -8.18 -11.62
N HIS A 128 -5.33 -9.47 -11.80
CA HIS A 128 -5.69 -10.41 -10.75
C HIS A 128 -4.66 -11.53 -10.53
N PHE A 129 -3.50 -11.47 -11.20
CA PHE A 129 -2.50 -12.55 -11.20
C PHE A 129 -3.08 -13.93 -11.58
N ASP A 130 -4.15 -13.93 -12.37
CA ASP A 130 -4.82 -15.15 -12.84
C ASP A 130 -4.18 -15.67 -14.13
N GLY A 131 -4.55 -16.89 -14.54
CA GLY A 131 -4.18 -17.43 -15.84
C GLY A 131 -2.67 -17.55 -16.08
N GLU A 132 -1.88 -17.72 -15.02
CA GLU A 132 -0.40 -17.76 -15.06
C GLU A 132 0.24 -16.47 -15.62
N THR A 133 -0.45 -15.33 -15.55
CA THR A 133 0.01 -14.04 -16.10
C THR A 133 1.06 -13.32 -15.24
N PHE A 134 1.86 -14.05 -14.44
CA PHE A 134 2.79 -13.50 -13.44
C PHE A 134 3.72 -12.42 -13.97
N THR A 135 4.28 -12.62 -15.17
CA THR A 135 5.18 -11.64 -15.80
C THR A 135 4.42 -10.38 -16.24
N GLN A 136 3.25 -10.54 -16.86
CA GLN A 136 2.41 -9.43 -17.30
C GLN A 136 1.83 -8.63 -16.12
N ALA A 137 1.45 -9.32 -15.05
CA ALA A 137 0.96 -8.75 -13.80
C ALA A 137 2.07 -8.01 -13.05
N SER A 138 3.27 -8.59 -12.95
CA SER A 138 4.47 -7.88 -12.43
C SER A 138 4.77 -6.60 -13.21
N GLY A 139 4.75 -6.68 -14.55
CA GLY A 139 4.91 -5.50 -15.40
C GLY A 139 3.79 -4.46 -15.22
N LEU A 140 2.56 -4.91 -14.94
CA LEU A 140 1.43 -4.02 -14.66
C LEU A 140 1.61 -3.27 -13.33
N VAL A 141 2.05 -3.97 -12.28
CA VAL A 141 2.39 -3.35 -10.99
C VAL A 141 3.48 -2.30 -11.19
N ALA A 142 4.55 -2.63 -11.93
CA ALA A 142 5.62 -1.68 -12.24
C ALA A 142 5.10 -0.42 -12.95
N MET A 143 4.28 -0.61 -13.99
CA MET A 143 3.67 0.46 -14.76
C MET A 143 2.80 1.36 -13.88
N ARG A 144 1.88 0.79 -13.09
CA ARG A 144 1.00 1.55 -12.20
C ARG A 144 1.79 2.32 -11.13
N LEU A 145 2.80 1.72 -10.53
CA LEU A 145 3.67 2.42 -9.57
C LEU A 145 4.46 3.57 -10.21
N ASN A 146 4.95 3.40 -11.44
CA ASN A 146 5.62 4.47 -12.18
C ASN A 146 4.65 5.59 -12.55
N SER A 147 3.42 5.26 -12.98
CA SER A 147 2.36 6.24 -13.24
C SER A 147 1.96 7.00 -11.98
N ALA A 148 1.87 6.32 -10.83
CA ALA A 148 1.61 6.95 -9.54
C ALA A 148 2.71 7.95 -9.17
N LYS A 149 3.98 7.55 -9.31
CA LYS A 149 5.15 8.42 -9.08
C LYS A 149 5.17 9.64 -10.01
N SER A 150 4.91 9.43 -11.30
CA SER A 150 4.90 10.50 -12.30
C SER A 150 3.80 11.53 -12.02
N ASN A 151 2.57 11.07 -11.79
CA ASN A 151 1.45 11.93 -11.43
C ASN A 151 1.69 12.65 -10.10
N LEU A 152 2.28 11.95 -9.14
CA LEU A 152 2.70 12.58 -7.89
C LEU A 152 3.69 13.70 -8.17
N GLY A 153 4.75 13.50 -8.97
CA GLY A 153 5.72 14.55 -9.31
C GLY A 153 5.14 15.74 -10.08
N ALA A 154 4.02 15.54 -10.77
CA ALA A 154 3.27 16.57 -11.48
C ALA A 154 2.13 17.20 -10.63
N ASP A 155 2.12 16.97 -9.32
CA ASP A 155 1.10 17.44 -8.37
C ASP A 155 -0.33 16.94 -8.67
N ASN A 156 -0.48 15.92 -9.51
CA ASN A 156 -1.74 15.29 -9.86
C ASN A 156 -2.10 14.19 -8.85
N LEU A 157 -2.53 14.62 -7.65
CA LEU A 157 -2.81 13.71 -6.53
C LEU A 157 -3.97 12.74 -6.80
N TYR A 158 -4.95 13.12 -7.62
CA TYR A 158 -6.07 12.25 -7.98
C TYR A 158 -5.58 11.00 -8.72
N HIS A 159 -4.87 11.19 -9.84
CA HIS A 159 -4.34 10.07 -10.62
C HIS A 159 -3.20 9.34 -9.89
N ALA A 160 -2.42 10.04 -9.08
CA ALA A 160 -1.38 9.39 -8.27
C ALA A 160 -1.97 8.35 -7.31
N ARG A 161 -3.05 8.71 -6.61
CA ARG A 161 -3.76 7.82 -5.67
C ARG A 161 -4.45 6.67 -6.41
N ALA A 162 -5.07 6.95 -7.55
CA ALA A 162 -5.74 5.93 -8.38
C ALA A 162 -4.76 4.83 -8.82
N TYR A 163 -3.68 5.20 -9.50
CA TYR A 163 -2.68 4.22 -9.93
C TYR A 163 -2.02 3.49 -8.76
N PHE A 164 -1.84 4.17 -7.63
CA PHE A 164 -1.29 3.52 -6.44
C PHE A 164 -2.25 2.47 -5.86
N GLY A 165 -3.53 2.79 -5.69
CA GLY A 165 -4.55 1.83 -5.22
C GLY A 165 -4.67 0.61 -6.13
N GLN A 166 -4.71 0.84 -7.44
CA GLN A 166 -4.75 -0.23 -8.44
C GLN A 166 -3.49 -1.11 -8.44
N ALA A 167 -2.31 -0.54 -8.15
CA ALA A 167 -1.09 -1.33 -8.00
C ALA A 167 -1.15 -2.20 -6.73
N MET A 168 -1.68 -1.67 -5.63
CA MET A 168 -1.86 -2.41 -4.37
C MET A 168 -2.88 -3.53 -4.51
N HIS A 169 -3.88 -3.38 -5.39
CA HIS A 169 -4.85 -4.45 -5.68
C HIS A 169 -4.14 -5.65 -6.28
N THR A 170 -3.48 -5.43 -7.42
CA THR A 170 -2.76 -6.50 -8.12
C THR A 170 -1.65 -7.10 -7.27
N LEU A 171 -1.00 -6.32 -6.39
CA LEU A 171 -0.04 -6.88 -5.43
C LEU A 171 -0.71 -7.77 -4.36
N GLN A 172 -1.91 -7.43 -3.88
CA GLN A 172 -2.65 -8.26 -2.94
C GLN A 172 -3.09 -9.59 -3.61
N ASP A 173 -3.59 -9.52 -4.85
CA ASP A 173 -3.97 -10.70 -5.62
C ASP A 173 -2.79 -11.65 -5.87
N PHE A 174 -1.57 -11.13 -6.05
CA PHE A 174 -0.38 -12.01 -6.08
C PHE A 174 -0.28 -12.88 -4.82
N TYR A 175 -0.39 -12.30 -3.63
CA TYR A 175 -0.25 -13.05 -2.39
C TYR A 175 -1.47 -13.93 -2.08
N ALA A 176 -2.62 -13.63 -2.67
CA ALA A 176 -3.82 -14.44 -2.54
C ALA A 176 -3.88 -15.62 -3.53
N HIS A 177 -3.35 -15.44 -4.74
CA HIS A 177 -3.50 -16.39 -5.86
C HIS A 177 -2.19 -17.11 -6.24
N SER A 178 -1.05 -16.74 -5.64
CA SER A 178 0.21 -17.48 -5.78
C SER A 178 0.43 -18.46 -4.62
N ASN A 179 1.37 -19.38 -4.80
CA ASN A 179 1.86 -20.28 -3.75
C ASN A 179 2.98 -19.66 -2.89
N TRP A 180 3.18 -18.33 -2.94
CA TRP A 180 4.35 -17.68 -2.32
C TRP A 180 4.46 -18.00 -0.82
N ILE A 181 3.34 -17.93 -0.09
CA ILE A 181 3.29 -18.21 1.35
C ILE A 181 3.40 -19.71 1.62
N GLU A 182 2.76 -20.55 0.79
CA GLU A 182 2.79 -22.01 0.87
C GLU A 182 4.19 -22.58 0.64
N LEU A 183 5.04 -21.87 -0.11
CA LEU A 183 6.47 -22.17 -0.27
C LEU A 183 7.31 -21.77 0.96
N GLY A 184 6.69 -21.29 2.03
CA GLY A 184 7.35 -20.90 3.27
C GLY A 184 8.03 -19.54 3.22
N GLN A 185 7.73 -18.71 2.20
CA GLN A 185 8.25 -17.35 2.12
C GLN A 185 7.54 -16.46 3.12
N THR A 186 8.31 -15.83 4.01
CA THR A 186 7.80 -14.90 5.01
C THR A 186 8.09 -13.44 4.67
N GLU A 187 8.87 -13.20 3.62
CA GLU A 187 9.27 -11.87 3.16
C GLU A 187 8.58 -11.51 1.84
N PRO A 188 8.41 -10.20 1.52
CA PRO A 188 7.79 -9.79 0.27
C PRO A 188 8.64 -10.20 -0.93
N ASN A 189 7.98 -10.62 -2.02
CA ASN A 189 8.68 -10.96 -3.25
C ASN A 189 9.27 -9.69 -3.90
N THR A 190 10.59 -9.54 -3.80
CA THR A 190 11.32 -8.37 -4.32
C THR A 190 11.38 -8.31 -5.84
N ASN A 191 10.97 -9.37 -6.55
CA ASN A 191 10.88 -9.39 -8.01
C ASN A 191 9.54 -8.85 -8.54
N ILE A 192 8.53 -8.61 -7.69
CA ILE A 192 7.29 -7.98 -8.14
C ILE A 192 7.55 -6.52 -8.51
N GLY A 193 7.15 -6.15 -9.72
CA GLY A 193 7.41 -4.83 -10.28
C GLY A 193 8.77 -4.71 -10.99
N SER A 194 9.54 -5.79 -11.13
CA SER A 194 10.79 -5.83 -11.92
C SER A 194 10.59 -6.29 -13.37
N GLY A 195 9.42 -6.88 -13.68
CA GLY A 195 9.04 -7.30 -15.04
C GLY A 195 9.40 -8.74 -15.42
N ILE A 196 10.03 -9.53 -14.54
CA ILE A 196 10.17 -10.99 -14.70
C ILE A 196 9.94 -11.65 -13.34
N ILE A 197 8.92 -12.49 -13.26
CA ILE A 197 8.69 -13.37 -12.10
C ILE A 197 8.45 -14.77 -12.66
N LEU A 198 9.20 -15.74 -12.16
CA LEU A 198 8.89 -17.15 -12.33
C LEU A 198 7.88 -17.51 -11.23
N GLY A 199 6.73 -18.05 -11.65
CA GLY A 199 5.73 -18.62 -10.73
C GLY A 199 6.21 -19.94 -10.12
#